data_AF-A0A955DU69-F1
#
_entry.id   AF-A0A955DU69-F1
#
_cell.length_a   1.000
_cell.length_b   1.000
_cell.length_c   1.000
_cell.angle_alpha   90.00
_cell.angle_beta   90.00
_cell.angle_gamma   90.00
#
_symmetry.space_group_name_H-M   'P 1'
#
loop_
_entity.id
_entity.type
_entity.pdbx_description
1 polymer ?
#
loop_
_entity_poly.entity_id
_entity_poly.type
_entity_poly.pdbx_seq_one_letter_code
_entity_poly.pdbx_strand_id
1 'polypeptide(L)' 'MPVNLAGLELRNPIMLAAGTAGHLDELADVLDLSTIGAVVTKSITPEPREGHGAWRVLDSRVGMINAVGLANVGIESFK' A
#
# COMPACT_ATOMS: atom_id res chain seq x y z
N MET A 1 -18.94 7.56 8.61
CA MET A 1 -18.86 6.89 9.93
C MET A 1 -17.49 7.22 10.51
N PRO A 2 -17.29 8.43 11.06
CA PRO A 2 -15.99 8.86 11.54
C PRO A 2 -15.54 8.03 12.75
N VAL A 3 -14.22 7.80 12.86
CA VAL A 3 -13.61 7.04 13.95
C VAL A 3 -12.29 7.69 14.39
N ASN A 4 -11.98 7.60 15.68
CA ASN A 4 -10.64 7.85 16.19
C ASN A 4 -9.94 6.51 16.40
N LEU A 5 -8.80 6.31 15.73
CA LEU A 5 -7.98 5.10 15.87
C LEU A 5 -6.55 5.50 16.22
N ALA A 6 -6.09 5.11 17.41
CA ALA A 6 -4.75 5.43 17.91
C ALA A 6 -4.40 6.94 17.85
N GLY A 7 -5.39 7.82 18.02
CA GLY A 7 -5.23 9.27 17.96
C GLY A 7 -5.37 9.89 16.56
N LEU A 8 -5.63 9.08 15.53
CA LEU A 8 -5.91 9.56 14.18
C LEU A 8 -7.42 9.71 13.96
N GLU A 9 -7.84 10.92 13.58
CA GLU A 9 -9.22 11.20 13.16
C GLU A 9 -9.41 10.77 11.70
N LEU A 10 -10.19 9.71 11.49
CA LEU A 10 -10.47 9.17 10.17
C LEU A 10 -11.94 9.41 9.80
N ARG A 11 -12.18 9.86 8.56
CA ARG A 11 -13.54 10.04 8.02
C ARG A 11 -14.38 8.76 8.03
N ASN A 12 -13.70 7.61 7.95
CA ASN A 12 -14.24 6.26 8.05
C ASN A 12 -13.11 5.25 8.39
N PRO A 13 -13.42 4.00 8.80
CA PRO A 13 -12.39 3.04 9.21
C PRO A 13 -11.73 2.29 8.04
N ILE A 14 -12.07 2.59 6.78
CA ILE A 14 -11.52 1.88 5.63
C ILE A 14 -10.12 2.41 5.35
N MET A 15 -9.14 1.51 5.34
CA MET A 15 -7.76 1.82 5.04
C MET A 15 -7.19 0.87 3.99
N LEU A 16 -6.42 1.42 3.04
CA LEU A 16 -5.70 0.59 2.07
C LEU A 16 -4.50 -0.06 2.75
N ALA A 17 -4.33 -1.36 2.54
CA ALA A 17 -3.26 -2.13 3.14
C ALA A 17 -1.89 -1.74 2.54
N ALA A 18 -0.85 -1.79 3.38
CA ALA A 18 0.51 -1.47 2.96
C ALA A 18 0.94 -2.30 1.75
N GLY A 19 1.35 -1.61 0.68
CA GLY A 19 1.87 -2.26 -0.52
C GLY A 19 0.86 -2.91 -1.45
N THR A 20 -0.45 -2.67 -1.26
CA THR A 20 -1.49 -2.99 -2.25
C THR A 20 -1.90 -1.79 -3.09
N ALA A 21 -1.45 -0.59 -2.72
CA ALA A 21 -1.90 0.68 -3.28
C ALA A 21 -0.75 1.63 -3.69
N GLY A 22 0.46 1.11 -3.86
CA GLY A 22 1.62 1.90 -4.33
C GLY A 22 1.79 3.21 -3.55
N HIS A 23 1.68 4.32 -4.28
CA HIS A 23 1.73 5.69 -3.76
C HIS A 23 0.41 6.45 -4.00
N LEU A 24 -0.73 5.75 -4.08
CA LEU A 24 -2.08 6.26 -4.38
C LEU A 24 -2.34 6.80 -5.77
N ASP A 25 -1.39 7.50 -6.37
CA ASP A 25 -1.59 8.18 -7.64
C ASP A 25 -2.07 7.19 -8.72
N GLU A 26 -1.60 5.94 -8.66
CA GLU A 26 -1.98 4.88 -9.59
C GLU A 26 -3.43 4.39 -9.42
N LEU A 27 -4.08 4.69 -8.28
CA LEU A 27 -5.45 4.29 -7.99
C LEU A 27 -6.49 5.37 -8.30
N ALA A 28 -6.08 6.61 -8.52
CA ALA A 28 -7.00 7.74 -8.73
C ALA A 28 -7.93 7.55 -9.94
N ASP A 29 -7.48 6.80 -10.95
CA ASP A 29 -8.27 6.52 -12.17
C ASP A 29 -9.36 5.44 -11.97
N VAL A 30 -9.27 4.63 -10.91
CA VAL A 30 -10.13 3.46 -10.70
C VAL A 30 -10.85 3.45 -9.35
N LEU A 31 -10.48 4.35 -8.44
CA LEU A 31 -11.01 4.46 -7.09
C LEU A 31 -11.23 5.92 -6.70
N ASP A 32 -12.45 6.26 -6.27
CA ASP A 32 -12.71 7.56 -5.64
C ASP A 32 -12.01 7.62 -4.28
N LEU A 33 -10.85 8.30 -4.24
CA LEU A 33 -10.04 8.47 -3.04
C LEU A 33 -10.77 9.21 -1.92
N SER A 34 -11.86 9.93 -2.22
CA SER A 34 -12.69 10.58 -1.20
C SER A 34 -13.36 9.57 -0.25
N THR A 35 -13.55 8.33 -0.71
CA THR A 35 -14.18 7.24 0.05
C THR A 35 -13.23 6.55 1.02
N ILE A 36 -11.92 6.76 0.92
CA ILE A 36 -10.92 6.09 1.73
C ILE A 36 -10.63 6.89 3.00
N GLY A 37 -10.61 6.19 4.15
CA GLY A 37 -10.35 6.77 5.46
C GLY A 37 -8.89 7.11 5.69
N ALA A 38 -8.00 6.19 5.29
CA ALA A 38 -6.56 6.34 5.38
C ALA A 38 -5.83 5.48 4.33
N VAL A 39 -4.58 5.80 4.07
CA VAL A 39 -3.73 5.01 3.18
C VAL A 39 -2.45 4.66 3.92
N VAL A 40 -2.07 3.39 3.82
CA VAL A 40 -0.77 2.92 4.28
C VAL A 40 0.10 2.69 3.05
N THR A 41 1.20 3.43 2.97
CA THR A 41 2.14 3.36 1.85
C THR A 41 2.86 2.02 1.82
N LYS A 42 3.61 1.75 0.75
CA LYS A 42 4.53 0.61 0.74
C LYS A 42 5.55 0.74 1.87
N SER A 43 5.92 -0.36 2.51
CA SER A 43 7.04 -0.37 3.47
C SER A 43 8.32 0.12 2.79
N ILE A 44 8.96 1.12 3.40
CA ILE A 44 10.19 1.75 2.92
C ILE A 44 11.38 1.30 3.76
N THR A 45 12.50 0.98 3.11
CA THR A 45 13.76 0.65 3.77
C THR A 45 14.73 1.85 3.74
N PRO A 46 15.81 1.87 4.55
CA PRO A 46 16.81 2.93 4.47
C PRO A 46 17.38 3.06 3.06
N GLU A 47 17.84 1.94 2.50
CA GLU A 47 18.35 1.86 1.12
C GLU A 47 17.29 1.31 0.16
N PRO A 48 17.36 1.65 -1.15
CA PRO A 48 16.48 1.07 -2.17
C PRO A 48 16.59 -0.46 -2.24
N ARG A 49 15.49 -1.10 -2.66
CA ARG A 49 15.42 -2.55 -2.88
C ARG A 49 14.64 -2.84 -4.15
N GLU A 50 15.21 -3.64 -5.04
CA GLU A 50 14.51 -4.11 -6.25
C GLU A 50 13.41 -5.13 -5.95
N GLY A 51 13.57 -5.87 -4.85
CA GLY A 51 12.72 -7.01 -4.48
C GLY A 51 13.10 -8.29 -5.21
N HIS A 52 12.20 -9.27 -5.20
CA HIS A 52 12.44 -10.53 -5.91
C HIS A 52 12.16 -10.40 -7.41
N GLY A 53 12.71 -11.31 -8.22
CA GLY A 53 12.48 -11.39 -9.66
C GLY A 53 11.04 -11.81 -10.04
N ALA A 54 10.80 -12.03 -11.33
CA ALA A 54 9.48 -12.43 -11.84
C ALA A 54 8.95 -13.73 -11.19
N TRP A 55 7.63 -13.96 -11.32
CA TRP A 55 6.87 -15.01 -10.60
C TRP A 55 6.70 -14.75 -9.09
N ARG A 56 6.84 -13.49 -8.69
CA ARG A 56 6.64 -13.02 -7.30
C ARG A 56 5.18 -12.75 -6.92
N VAL A 57 4.25 -12.98 -7.84
CA VAL A 57 2.80 -12.86 -7.62
C VAL A 57 2.13 -14.00 -8.38
N LEU A 58 1.32 -14.80 -7.69
CA LEU A 58 0.61 -15.94 -8.25
C LEU A 58 -0.83 -15.96 -7.73
N ASP A 59 -1.77 -16.28 -8.61
CA ASP A 59 -3.17 -16.43 -8.24
C ASP A 59 -3.41 -17.74 -7.47
N SER A 60 -4.39 -17.69 -6.57
CA SER A 60 -4.92 -18.83 -5.83
C SER A 60 -6.46 -18.81 -5.93
N ARG A 61 -7.11 -19.93 -5.64
CA ARG A 61 -8.58 -20.05 -5.76
C ARG A 61 -9.36 -19.06 -4.87
N VAL A 62 -8.72 -18.55 -3.82
CA VAL A 62 -9.33 -17.67 -2.81
C VAL A 62 -8.58 -16.34 -2.66
N GLY A 63 -7.75 -15.96 -3.63
CA GLY A 63 -6.96 -14.74 -3.58
C GLY A 63 -5.65 -14.88 -4.34
N MET A 64 -4.56 -14.42 -3.72
CA MET A 64 -3.26 -14.32 -4.38
C MET A 64 -2.14 -14.53 -3.34
N ILE A 65 -1.05 -15.14 -3.78
CA ILE A 65 0.20 -15.27 -3.03
C ILE A 65 1.21 -14.29 -3.63
N ASN A 66 1.94 -13.57 -2.79
CA ASN A 66 3.01 -12.70 -3.23
C ASN A 66 4.29 -12.92 -2.44
N ALA A 67 5.41 -12.70 -3.11
CA ALA A 67 6.76 -12.71 -2.56
C ALA A 67 7.54 -11.52 -3.15
N VAL A 68 7.01 -10.29 -3.01
CA VAL A 68 7.58 -9.09 -3.66
C VAL A 68 9.01 -8.76 -3.19
N GLY A 69 9.38 -9.15 -1.97
CA GLY A 69 10.75 -8.96 -1.45
C GLY A 69 11.05 -7.53 -0.95
N LEU A 70 10.02 -6.78 -0.53
CA LEU A 70 10.12 -5.38 -0.12
C LEU A 70 10.71 -4.46 -1.20
N ALA A 71 10.28 -4.63 -2.46
CA ALA A 71 10.64 -3.68 -3.52
C ALA A 71 10.19 -2.25 -3.15
N ASN A 72 11.13 -1.31 -3.06
CA ASN A 72 10.88 0.09 -2.71
C ASN A 72 12.07 1.00 -3.09
N VAL A 73 11.84 2.31 -3.13
CA VAL A 73 12.80 3.32 -3.60
C VAL A 73 13.80 3.78 -2.53
N GLY A 74 13.72 3.28 -1.30
CA GLY A 74 14.51 3.77 -0.18
C GLY A 74 13.96 5.07 0.42
N ILE A 75 14.38 5.41 1.64
CA ILE A 75 13.80 6.55 2.38
C ILE A 75 14.15 7.90 1.75
N GLU A 76 15.34 8.03 1.16
CA GLU A 76 15.78 9.31 0.57
C GLU A 76 14.98 9.69 -0.67
N SER A 77 14.49 8.71 -1.44
CA SER A 77 13.68 8.98 -2.65
C SER A 77 12.17 9.08 -2.36
N PHE A 78 11.72 8.65 -1.18
CA PHE A 78 10.30 8.62 -0.81
C PHE A 78 9.78 9.93 -0.20
N LYS A 79 10.68 10.76 0.34
CA LYS A 79 10.34 12.00 1.05
C LYS A 79 9.58 13.01 0.17
#